data_AF-A0A2J5P6A8-F1
#
_entry.id   AF-A0A2J5P6A8-F1
#
_cell.length_a   1.000
_cell.length_b   1.000
_cell.length_c   1.000
_cell.angle_alpha   90.00
_cell.angle_beta   90.00
_cell.angle_gamma   90.00
#
_symmetry.space_group_name_H-M   'P 1'
#
loop_
_entity.id
_entity.type
_entity.pdbx_description
1 polymer ?
#
loop_
_entity_poly.entity_id
_entity_poly.type
_entity_poly.pdbx_seq_one_letter_code
_entity_poly.pdbx_strand_id
1 'polypeptide(L)'
;MKKKTSLSEEDQALFRQLMTGTRQIKQDTIVHRPQRKKIAEVPPKRLLQEQADNSHYFSDEFQPLLNTEGSVKYVRSDVSHFELKKLRRGDYSPELFLDLHGLTQQQA
;
A
#
# COMPACT_ATOMS: atom_id res chain seq x y z
N MET A 1 11.30 18.01 -27.64
CA MET A 1 11.72 17.34 -28.88
C MET A 1 11.34 18.19 -30.08
N LYS A 2 12.30 18.68 -30.87
CA LYS A 2 12.02 19.44 -32.09
C LYS A 2 11.40 18.49 -33.12
N LYS A 3 10.17 18.78 -33.57
CA LYS A 3 9.55 18.05 -34.67
C LYS A 3 10.32 18.39 -35.95
N LYS A 4 11.02 17.40 -36.53
CA LYS A 4 11.63 17.54 -37.85
C LYS A 4 10.50 17.53 -38.88
N THR A 5 10.27 18.64 -39.57
CA THR A 5 9.34 18.70 -40.69
C THR A 5 9.96 17.98 -41.87
N SER A 6 9.39 16.83 -42.25
CA SER A 6 9.92 15.93 -43.27
C SER A 6 9.58 16.32 -44.71
N LEU A 7 9.15 17.56 -44.97
CA LEU A 7 8.67 18.01 -46.28
C LEU A 7 9.55 19.13 -46.85
N SER A 8 9.90 18.98 -48.14
CA SER A 8 10.60 20.00 -48.94
C SER A 8 9.76 21.29 -49.05
N GLU A 9 10.43 22.43 -49.24
CA GLU A 9 9.75 23.73 -49.43
C GLU A 9 8.88 23.74 -50.70
N GLU A 10 9.31 23.04 -51.75
CA GLU A 10 8.57 22.89 -53.01
C GLU A 10 7.26 22.14 -52.81
N ASP A 11 7.28 21.03 -52.07
CA ASP A 11 6.09 20.23 -51.75
C ASP A 11 5.09 21.04 -50.91
N GLN A 12 5.58 21.89 -50.01
CA GLN A 12 4.75 22.79 -49.22
C GLN A 12 4.08 23.86 -50.08
N ALA A 13 4.80 24.41 -51.08
CA ALA A 13 4.26 25.41 -52.00
C ALA A 13 3.18 24.80 -52.91
N LEU A 14 3.44 23.62 -53.48
CA LEU A 14 2.47 22.88 -54.30
C LEU A 14 1.19 22.56 -53.51
N PHE A 15 1.33 22.08 -52.27
CA PHE A 15 0.20 21.80 -51.40
C PHE A 15 -0.65 23.05 -51.13
N ARG A 16 -0.02 24.18 -50.81
CA ARG A 16 -0.75 25.44 -50.56
C ARG A 16 -1.52 25.91 -51.78
N GLN A 17 -0.94 25.77 -52.97
CA GLN A 17 -1.59 26.13 -54.23
C GLN A 17 -2.83 25.26 -54.48
N LEU A 18 -2.73 23.95 -54.29
CA LEU A 18 -3.84 23.02 -54.45
C LEU A 18 -4.96 23.21 -53.41
N MET A 19 -4.64 23.69 -52.21
CA MET A 19 -5.61 23.91 -51.14
C MET A 19 -6.29 25.29 -51.19
N THR A 20 -6.01 26.11 -52.21
CA THR A 20 -6.69 27.40 -52.41
C THR A 20 -8.20 27.21 -52.56
N GLY A 21 -9.00 27.89 -51.74
CA GLY A 21 -10.46 27.74 -51.69
C GLY A 21 -10.99 26.77 -50.64
N THR A 22 -10.13 26.08 -49.90
CA THR A 22 -10.54 25.25 -48.76
C THR A 22 -10.56 26.05 -47.46
N ARG A 23 -11.49 25.74 -46.56
CA ARG A 23 -11.55 26.32 -45.20
C ARG A 23 -11.26 25.22 -44.19
N GLN A 24 -10.40 25.51 -43.22
CA GLN A 24 -10.17 24.61 -42.10
C GLN A 24 -11.47 24.40 -41.31
N ILE A 25 -11.84 23.14 -41.12
CA ILE A 25 -12.98 22.78 -40.29
C ILE A 25 -12.58 22.99 -38.82
N LYS A 26 -13.36 23.79 -38.09
CA LYS A 26 -13.18 23.93 -36.64
C LYS A 26 -13.65 22.62 -36.00
N GLN A 27 -12.70 21.85 -35.47
CA GLN A 27 -12.99 20.68 -34.66
C GLN A 27 -13.01 21.10 -33.19
N ASP A 28 -14.16 20.95 -32.55
CA ASP A 28 -14.28 21.05 -31.09
C ASP A 28 -13.58 19.84 -30.47
N THR A 29 -12.29 20.00 -30.20
CA THR A 29 -11.48 18.92 -29.64
C THR A 29 -11.65 18.94 -28.12
N ILE A 30 -12.60 18.15 -27.62
CA ILE A 30 -12.78 17.96 -26.17
C ILE A 30 -11.64 17.07 -25.67
N VAL A 31 -10.64 17.67 -25.05
CA VAL A 31 -9.53 16.93 -24.43
C VAL A 31 -10.00 16.37 -23.09
N HIS A 32 -10.38 15.09 -23.06
CA HIS A 32 -10.67 14.39 -21.81
C HIS A 32 -9.37 14.22 -21.01
N ARG A 33 -9.27 14.92 -19.87
CA ARG A 33 -8.15 14.70 -18.94
C ARG A 33 -8.29 13.31 -18.31
N PRO A 34 -7.21 12.52 -18.21
CA PRO A 34 -7.28 11.25 -17.50
C PRO A 34 -7.63 11.50 -16.04
N GLN A 35 -8.60 10.74 -15.53
CA GLN A 35 -8.98 10.74 -14.12
C GLN A 35 -7.75 10.38 -13.27
N ARG A 36 -7.34 11.30 -12.39
CA ARG A 36 -6.25 11.05 -11.45
C ARG A 36 -6.69 9.97 -10.47
N LYS A 37 -5.98 8.83 -10.43
CA LYS A 37 -6.20 7.80 -9.42
C LYS A 37 -5.90 8.40 -8.04
N LYS A 38 -6.87 8.36 -7.13
CA LYS A 38 -6.65 8.71 -5.72
C LYS A 38 -5.78 7.60 -5.11
N ILE A 39 -4.56 7.94 -4.72
CA ILE A 39 -3.57 7.00 -4.15
C ILE A 39 -3.87 6.69 -2.66
N ALA A 40 -4.78 7.43 -2.03
CA ALA A 40 -4.91 7.47 -0.57
C ALA A 40 -6.05 6.63 0.03
N GLU A 41 -6.91 6.00 -0.76
CA GLU A 41 -8.02 5.21 -0.21
C GLU A 41 -7.64 3.74 -0.23
N VAL A 42 -7.23 3.21 0.93
CA VAL A 42 -7.15 1.76 1.14
C VAL A 42 -8.53 1.20 0.78
N PRO A 43 -8.62 0.25 -0.17
CA PRO A 43 -9.92 -0.21 -0.62
C PRO A 43 -10.69 -0.77 0.59
N PRO A 44 -11.96 -0.40 0.79
CA PRO A 44 -12.74 -0.82 1.96
C PRO A 44 -12.80 -2.34 2.12
N LYS A 45 -12.64 -3.07 1.01
CA LYS A 45 -12.49 -4.53 0.99
C LYS A 45 -11.29 -5.02 1.80
N ARG A 46 -10.15 -4.31 1.75
CA ARG A 46 -8.94 -4.68 2.49
C ARG A 46 -9.12 -4.47 4.00
N LEU A 47 -9.75 -3.37 4.40
CA LEU A 47 -10.07 -3.14 5.82
C LEU A 47 -11.02 -4.21 6.38
N LEU A 48 -12.06 -4.56 5.63
CA LEU A 48 -12.99 -5.64 6.01
C LEU A 48 -12.29 -7.00 6.09
N GLN A 49 -11.36 -7.27 5.16
CA GLN A 49 -10.58 -8.50 5.17
C GLN A 49 -9.63 -8.54 6.38
N GLU A 50 -8.91 -7.46 6.66
CA GLU A 50 -8.02 -7.35 7.82
C GLU A 50 -8.81 -7.51 9.14
N GLN A 51 -10.04 -6.98 9.23
CA GLN A 51 -10.92 -7.21 10.37
C GLN A 51 -11.35 -8.67 10.51
N ALA A 52 -11.73 -9.32 9.41
CA ALA A 52 -12.10 -10.73 9.42
C ALA A 52 -10.92 -11.63 9.79
N ASP A 53 -9.74 -11.38 9.22
CA ASP A 53 -8.52 -12.12 9.51
C ASP A 53 -8.10 -11.95 10.99
N ASN A 54 -8.23 -10.74 11.54
CA ASN A 54 -7.94 -10.48 12.95
C ASN A 54 -8.95 -11.11 13.91
N SER A 55 -10.20 -11.33 13.48
CA SER A 55 -11.24 -11.90 14.35
C SER A 55 -10.99 -13.38 14.73
N HIS A 56 -10.09 -14.06 14.01
CA HIS A 56 -9.82 -15.50 14.22
C HIS A 56 -8.32 -15.84 14.29
N TYR A 57 -7.45 -14.85 14.52
CA TYR A 57 -6.01 -15.09 14.52
C TYR A 57 -5.54 -15.90 15.75
N PHE A 58 -6.19 -15.72 16.89
CA PHE A 58 -5.88 -16.44 18.13
C PHE A 58 -6.92 -17.54 18.36
N SER A 59 -6.45 -18.72 18.75
CA SER A 59 -7.32 -19.84 19.10
C SER A 59 -7.84 -19.70 20.53
N ASP A 60 -9.14 -19.54 20.70
CA ASP A 60 -9.78 -19.52 22.03
C ASP A 60 -9.86 -20.94 22.64
N GLU A 61 -9.85 -21.98 21.82
CA GLU A 61 -10.06 -23.38 22.24
C GLU A 61 -8.81 -24.04 22.82
N PHE A 62 -7.62 -23.53 22.52
CA PHE A 62 -6.37 -24.15 22.93
C PHE A 62 -5.78 -23.44 24.16
N GLN A 63 -5.82 -24.14 25.29
CA GLN A 63 -5.19 -23.68 26.53
C GLN A 63 -3.98 -24.56 26.84
N PRO A 64 -2.75 -24.11 26.55
CA PRO A 64 -1.57 -24.86 26.94
C PRO A 64 -1.43 -24.85 28.47
N LEU A 65 -1.03 -25.98 29.04
CA LEU A 65 -0.60 -26.03 30.44
C LEU A 65 0.72 -25.27 30.57
N LEU A 66 0.63 -24.00 30.93
CA LEU A 66 1.80 -23.16 31.19
C LEU A 66 2.34 -23.44 32.60
N ASN A 67 3.66 -23.42 32.72
CA ASN A 67 4.30 -23.52 34.03
C ASN A 67 3.90 -22.32 34.88
N THR A 68 3.33 -22.57 36.06
CA THR A 68 3.01 -21.54 37.05
C THR A 68 4.24 -21.04 37.80
N GLU A 69 5.31 -21.83 37.78
CA GLU A 69 6.56 -21.52 38.44
C GLU A 69 7.55 -20.90 37.45
N GLY A 70 7.80 -19.61 37.61
CA GLY A 70 8.80 -18.86 36.85
C GLY A 70 8.21 -17.91 35.80
N SER A 71 9.11 -17.32 35.01
CA SER A 71 8.75 -16.36 33.96
C SER A 71 8.34 -17.07 32.67
N VAL A 72 7.28 -16.57 32.03
CA VAL A 72 6.88 -16.97 30.68
C VAL A 72 7.98 -16.57 29.70
N LYS A 73 8.45 -17.52 28.88
CA LYS A 73 9.54 -17.32 27.91
C LYS A 73 9.22 -18.09 26.65
N TYR A 74 9.48 -17.47 25.51
CA TYR A 74 9.35 -18.08 24.21
C TYR A 74 10.44 -17.54 23.28
N VAL A 75 11.05 -18.43 22.49
CA VAL A 75 11.98 -18.08 21.42
C VAL A 75 11.60 -18.91 20.21
N ARG A 76 11.44 -18.25 19.07
CA ARG A 76 11.20 -18.91 17.79
C ARG A 76 12.42 -19.73 17.39
N SER A 77 12.23 -20.90 16.79
CA SER A 77 13.30 -21.87 16.52
C SER A 77 14.45 -21.36 15.64
N ASP A 78 14.18 -20.36 14.80
CA ASP A 78 15.14 -19.71 13.88
C ASP A 78 15.83 -18.48 14.48
N VAL A 79 15.51 -18.11 15.73
CA VAL A 79 16.07 -16.95 16.41
C VAL A 79 17.07 -17.38 17.48
N SER A 80 18.16 -16.62 17.60
CA SER A 80 19.15 -16.86 18.64
C SER A 80 18.58 -16.61 20.04
N HIS A 81 18.91 -17.50 20.98
CA HIS A 81 18.60 -17.33 22.41
C HIS A 81 19.23 -16.08 23.03
N PHE A 82 20.21 -15.47 22.34
CA PHE A 82 20.81 -14.21 22.77
C PHE A 82 19.81 -13.05 22.77
N GLU A 83 18.76 -13.11 21.96
CA GLU A 83 17.73 -12.08 21.89
C GLU A 83 16.96 -11.93 23.21
N LEU A 84 16.71 -13.04 23.93
CA LEU A 84 16.13 -12.97 25.28
C LEU A 84 17.05 -12.28 26.29
N LYS A 85 18.38 -12.42 26.13
CA LYS A 85 19.34 -11.76 27.03
C LYS A 85 19.32 -10.26 26.82
N LYS A 86 19.25 -9.80 25.56
CA LYS A 86 19.10 -8.38 25.21
C LYS A 86 17.79 -7.79 25.75
N LEU A 87 16.68 -8.52 25.57
CA LEU A 87 15.38 -8.11 26.11
C LEU A 87 15.42 -7.95 27.63
N ARG A 88 15.99 -8.93 28.35
CA ARG A 88 16.15 -8.84 29.82
C ARG A 88 17.08 -7.73 30.27
N ARG A 89 18.10 -7.39 29.48
CA ARG A 89 19.03 -6.29 29.78
C ARG A 89 18.42 -4.90 29.50
N GLY A 90 17.29 -4.85 28.80
CA GLY A 90 16.67 -3.60 28.38
C GLY A 90 17.33 -2.97 27.15
N ASP A 91 18.07 -3.74 26.35
CA ASP A 91 18.64 -3.23 25.10
C ASP A 91 17.54 -2.91 24.06
N TYR A 92 16.35 -3.52 24.22
CA TYR A 92 15.14 -3.20 23.45
C TYR A 92 14.24 -2.27 24.25
N SER A 93 14.06 -1.04 23.77
CA SER A 93 13.08 -0.12 24.33
C SER A 93 11.69 -0.42 23.75
N PRO A 94 10.66 -0.66 24.58
CA PRO A 94 9.30 -0.81 24.09
C PRO A 94 8.78 0.51 23.50
N GLU A 95 8.15 0.44 22.33
CA GLU A 95 7.47 1.59 21.70
C GLU A 95 6.00 1.69 22.13
N LEU A 96 5.41 0.56 22.53
CA LEU A 96 4.01 0.42 22.92
C LEU A 96 3.91 -0.43 24.19
N PHE A 97 3.00 -0.03 25.08
CA PHE A 97 2.57 -0.85 26.22
C PHE A 97 1.09 -1.17 26.08
N LEU A 98 0.75 -2.45 26.25
CA LEU A 98 -0.62 -2.93 26.27
C LEU A 98 -0.94 -3.36 27.70
N ASP A 99 -1.85 -2.63 28.35
CA ASP A 99 -2.36 -2.97 29.67
C ASP A 99 -3.68 -3.73 29.54
N LEU A 100 -3.69 -4.97 30.02
CA LEU A 100 -4.84 -5.87 29.98
C LEU A 100 -5.46 -6.09 31.37
N HIS A 101 -5.01 -5.37 32.40
CA HIS A 101 -5.57 -5.53 33.74
C HIS A 101 -7.06 -5.11 33.78
N GLY A 102 -7.89 -5.94 34.42
CA GLY A 102 -9.32 -5.68 34.55
C GLY A 102 -10.15 -6.01 33.30
N LEU A 103 -9.52 -6.44 32.20
CA LEU A 103 -10.21 -6.96 31.03
C LEU A 103 -10.57 -8.44 31.23
N THR A 104 -11.73 -8.83 30.72
CA THR A 104 -12.10 -10.24 30.58
C THR A 104 -11.38 -10.86 29.38
N GLN A 105 -11.33 -12.20 29.31
CA GLN A 105 -10.69 -12.92 28.19
C GLN A 105 -11.25 -12.50 26.81
N GLN A 106 -12.53 -12.14 26.72
CA GLN A 106 -13.15 -11.72 25.46
C GLN A 106 -12.84 -10.25 25.08
N GLN A 107 -12.37 -9.46 26.04
CA GLN A 107 -12.06 -8.04 25.85
C GLN A 107 -10.57 -7.79 25.61
N ALA A 108 -9.71 -8.71 26.05
CA ALA A 108 -8.26 -8.69 25.87
C ALA A 108 -7.85 -9.30 24.54
#